data_AF-A0A0R3U060-F1
#
_entry.id   AF-A0A0R3U060-F1
#
_cell.length_a   1.000
_cell.length_b   1.000
_cell.length_c   1.000
_cell.angle_alpha   90.00
_cell.angle_beta   90.00
_cell.angle_gamma   90.00
#
_symmetry.space_group_name_H-M   'P 1'
#
loop_
_entity.id
_entity.type
_entity.pdbx_description
1 polymer ?
#
loop_
_entity_poly.entity_id
_entity_poly.type
_entity_poly.pdbx_seq_one_letter_code
_entity_poly.pdbx_strand_id
1 'polypeptide(L)'
;LNEEVHTQTSKVESLGVEYENLGLRRLAAKAQLLELVDMYSSLEGRGEEGKKEAEEVRQQIVDISVNANVIARFTTFVGVEQDPQLELCL
;
A
#
# COMPACT_ATOMS: atom_id res chain seq x y z
N LEU A 1 32.92 24.73 12.12
CA LEU A 1 31.50 24.38 12.13
C LEU A 1 31.42 22.91 11.76
N ASN A 2 31.48 22.04 12.77
CA ASN A 2 31.33 20.60 12.58
C ASN A 2 29.84 20.31 12.75
N GLU A 3 29.15 20.00 11.67
CA GLU A 3 27.74 19.58 11.71
C GLU A 3 27.68 18.09 12.06
N GLU A 4 27.35 17.82 13.30
CA GLU A 4 27.18 16.48 13.84
C GLU A 4 25.74 16.02 13.55
N VAL A 5 25.55 15.32 12.43
CA VAL A 5 24.25 14.78 12.00
C VAL A 5 23.79 13.71 12.97
N HIS A 6 22.91 14.08 13.90
CA HIS A 6 22.28 13.17 14.83
C HIS A 6 21.24 12.31 14.09
N THR A 7 21.60 11.06 13.82
CA THR A 7 20.68 10.07 13.25
C THR A 7 19.92 9.39 14.40
N GLN A 8 18.67 9.81 14.62
CA GLN A 8 17.79 9.19 15.59
C GLN A 8 17.20 7.91 14.98
N THR A 9 17.82 6.77 15.28
CA THR A 9 17.29 5.45 14.93
C THR A 9 16.25 5.03 15.96
N SER A 10 14.99 5.35 15.70
CA SER A 10 13.87 4.76 16.44
C SER A 10 13.87 3.25 16.23
N LYS A 11 14.00 2.51 17.34
CA LYS A 11 13.99 1.05 17.37
C LYS A 11 12.57 0.59 17.05
N VAL A 12 12.35 0.07 15.85
CA VAL A 12 11.07 -0.53 15.47
C VAL A 12 10.92 -1.81 16.28
N GLU A 13 10.16 -1.76 17.38
CA GLU A 13 9.82 -2.94 18.15
C GLU A 13 8.85 -3.80 17.33
N SER A 14 9.38 -4.89 16.77
CA SER A 14 8.58 -5.87 16.05
C SER A 14 7.67 -6.59 17.05
N LEU A 15 6.40 -6.18 17.12
CA LEU A 15 5.37 -6.99 17.76
C LEU A 15 5.35 -8.36 17.09
N GLY A 16 5.57 -9.40 17.89
CA GLY A 16 5.58 -10.80 17.46
C GLY A 16 4.19 -11.23 17.01
N VAL A 17 3.83 -10.89 15.77
CA VAL A 17 2.66 -11.41 15.07
C VAL A 17 3.13 -12.68 14.37
N GLU A 18 2.60 -13.85 14.74
CA GLU A 18 2.89 -15.17 14.17
C GLU A 18 3.45 -15.12 12.72
N TYR A 19 4.78 -15.21 12.62
CA TYR A 19 5.58 -14.65 11.52
C TYR A 19 5.87 -15.65 10.39
N GLU A 20 5.37 -16.89 10.44
CA GLU A 20 5.87 -17.92 9.52
C GLU A 20 5.39 -17.76 8.08
N ASN A 21 4.27 -17.05 7.84
CA ASN A 21 3.71 -16.92 6.49
C ASN A 21 3.33 -15.48 6.06
N LEU A 22 3.51 -14.50 6.93
CA LEU A 22 3.11 -13.12 6.64
C LEU A 22 3.98 -12.50 5.52
N GLY A 23 5.27 -12.82 5.50
CA GLY A 23 6.20 -12.39 4.45
C GLY A 23 5.88 -13.01 3.09
N LEU A 24 5.58 -14.32 3.07
CA LEU A 24 5.24 -15.04 1.84
C LEU A 24 3.93 -14.54 1.22
N ARG A 25 2.90 -14.30 2.04
CA ARG A 25 1.62 -13.73 1.59
C ARG A 25 1.80 -12.35 0.97
N ARG A 26 2.58 -11.47 1.62
CA ARG A 26 2.88 -10.14 1.05
C ARG A 26 3.68 -10.22 -0.24
N LEU A 27 4.63 -11.15 -0.33
CA LEU A 27 5.42 -11.35 -1.56
C LEU A 27 4.53 -11.82 -2.71
N ALA A 28 3.66 -12.79 -2.46
CA ALA A 28 2.68 -13.26 -3.45
C ALA A 28 1.73 -12.15 -3.89
N ALA A 29 1.22 -11.35 -2.95
CA ALA A 29 0.38 -10.18 -3.27
C ALA A 29 1.13 -9.15 -4.13
N LYS A 30 2.41 -8.87 -3.83
CA LYS A 30 3.23 -7.97 -4.66
C LYS A 30 3.42 -8.49 -6.09
N ALA A 31 3.66 -9.79 -6.25
CA ALA A 31 3.79 -10.40 -7.57
C ALA A 31 2.49 -10.29 -8.38
N GLN A 32 1.35 -10.62 -7.76
CA GLN A 32 0.03 -10.48 -8.38
C GLN A 32 -0.30 -9.02 -8.75
N LEU A 33 0.02 -8.08 -7.87
CA LEU A 33 -0.18 -6.65 -8.13
C LEU A 33 0.64 -6.16 -9.32
N LEU A 34 1.86 -6.67 -9.52
CA LEU A 34 2.70 -6.30 -10.66
C LEU A 34 2.03 -6.71 -11.99
N GLU A 35 1.51 -7.94 -12.06
CA GLU A 35 0.80 -8.45 -13.24
C GLU A 35 -0.47 -7.65 -13.54
N LEU A 36 -1.26 -7.33 -12.50
CA LEU A 36 -2.49 -6.54 -12.66
C LEU A 36 -2.20 -5.10 -13.11
N VAL A 37 -1.12 -4.48 -12.63
CA VAL A 37 -0.73 -3.12 -13.05
C VAL A 37 -0.29 -3.11 -14.52
N ASP A 38 0.40 -4.15 -14.98
CA ASP A 38 0.76 -4.29 -16.39
C ASP A 38 -0.48 -4.49 -17.27
N MET A 39 -1.40 -5.36 -16.83
CA MET A 39 -2.68 -5.58 -17.49
C MET A 39 -3.49 -4.27 -17.60
N TYR A 40 -3.62 -3.53 -16.49
CA TYR A 40 -4.28 -2.22 -16.48
C TYR A 40 -3.66 -1.26 -17.49
N SER A 41 -2.33 -1.20 -17.55
CA SER A 41 -1.60 -0.33 -18.49
C SER A 41 -1.85 -0.71 -19.96
N SER A 42 -2.04 -2.01 -20.25
CA SER A 42 -2.38 -2.51 -21.58
C SER A 42 -3.82 -2.18 -22.01
N LEU A 43 -4.71 -1.95 -21.04
CA LEU A 43 -6.12 -1.63 -21.25
C LEU A 43 -6.37 -0.12 -21.37
N GLU A 44 -5.49 0.72 -20.81
CA GLU A 44 -5.59 2.19 -20.75
C GLU A 44 -5.65 2.91 -22.13
N GLY A 45 -5.58 2.19 -23.24
CA GLY A 45 -5.66 2.73 -24.61
C GLY A 45 -6.72 2.09 -25.53
N ARG A 46 -7.57 1.18 -25.04
CA ARG A 46 -8.46 0.35 -25.89
C ARG A 46 -9.88 0.89 -26.10
N GLY A 47 -10.14 2.17 -25.83
CA GLY A 47 -11.47 2.78 -26.00
C GLY A 47 -12.46 2.42 -24.88
N GLU A 48 -13.77 2.48 -25.14
CA GLU A 48 -14.81 2.32 -24.10
C GLU A 48 -14.85 0.92 -23.47
N GLU A 49 -14.65 -0.14 -24.26
CA GLU A 49 -14.57 -1.52 -23.73
C GLU A 49 -13.36 -1.70 -22.82
N GLY A 50 -12.20 -1.17 -23.23
CA GLY A 50 -10.98 -1.17 -22.42
C GLY A 50 -11.11 -0.41 -21.10
N LYS A 51 -11.93 0.65 -21.06
CA LYS A 51 -12.19 1.41 -19.82
C LYS A 51 -12.94 0.57 -18.78
N LYS A 52 -13.93 -0.20 -19.21
CA LYS A 52 -14.70 -1.04 -18.28
C LYS A 52 -13.81 -2.12 -17.67
N GLU A 53 -13.04 -2.83 -18.50
CA GLU A 53 -12.08 -3.83 -18.03
C GLU A 53 -10.98 -3.21 -17.16
N ALA A 54 -10.49 -2.02 -17.51
CA ALA A 54 -9.49 -1.31 -16.71
C ALA A 54 -10.02 -0.94 -15.32
N GLU A 55 -11.29 -0.54 -15.19
CA GLU A 55 -11.90 -0.29 -13.87
C GLU A 55 -12.04 -1.56 -13.04
N GLU A 56 -12.39 -2.70 -13.66
CA GLU A 56 -12.44 -3.99 -12.96
C GLU A 56 -11.04 -4.39 -12.44
N VAL A 57 -10.00 -4.23 -13.26
CA VAL A 57 -8.60 -4.49 -12.86
C VAL A 57 -8.14 -3.50 -11.79
N ARG A 58 -8.52 -2.22 -11.90
CA ARG A 58 -8.22 -1.20 -10.90
C ARG A 58 -8.82 -1.57 -9.54
N GLN A 59 -10.07 -2.03 -9.50
CA GLN A 59 -10.71 -2.45 -8.26
C GLN A 59 -9.99 -3.65 -7.63
N GLN A 60 -9.58 -4.65 -8.44
CA GLN A 60 -8.81 -5.80 -7.95
C GLN A 60 -7.47 -5.38 -7.33
N ILE A 61 -6.76 -4.42 -7.95
CA ILE A 61 -5.52 -3.85 -7.42
C ILE A 61 -5.76 -3.23 -6.04
N VAL A 62 -6.84 -2.44 -5.90
CA VAL A 62 -7.21 -1.82 -4.62
C VAL A 62 -7.49 -2.90 -3.57
N ASP A 63 -8.34 -3.89 -3.89
CA ASP A 63 -8.76 -4.93 -2.95
C ASP A 63 -7.57 -5.75 -2.43
N ILE A 64 -6.66 -6.18 -3.32
CA ILE A 64 -5.47 -6.93 -2.92
C ILE A 64 -4.55 -6.06 -2.05
N SER A 65 -4.34 -4.81 -2.45
CA SER A 65 -3.43 -3.91 -1.74
C SER A 65 -3.88 -3.61 -0.31
N VAL A 66 -5.18 -3.39 -0.09
CA VAL A 66 -5.77 -3.16 1.23
C VAL A 66 -5.72 -4.44 2.07
N ASN A 67 -6.13 -5.58 1.50
CA ASN A 67 -6.19 -6.85 2.24
C ASN A 67 -4.80 -7.40 2.60
N ALA A 68 -3.82 -7.25 1.72
CA ALA A 68 -2.45 -7.70 1.95
C ALA A 68 -1.60 -6.68 2.73
N ASN A 69 -2.14 -5.48 2.98
CA ASN A 69 -1.43 -4.35 3.57
C ASN A 69 -0.14 -4.01 2.81
N VAL A 70 -0.26 -3.81 1.50
CA VAL A 70 0.83 -3.53 0.56
C VAL A 70 0.47 -2.31 -0.26
N ILE A 71 1.39 -1.34 -0.41
CA ILE A 71 1.19 -0.19 -1.30
C ILE A 71 1.18 -0.63 -2.77
N ALA A 72 0.22 -0.14 -3.55
CA ALA A 72 0.12 -0.37 -5.00
C ALA A 72 -0.19 0.94 -5.75
N ARG A 73 -0.26 0.89 -7.10
CA ARG A 73 -0.42 2.07 -7.98
C ARG A 73 -1.60 2.99 -7.61
N PHE A 74 -2.67 2.45 -7.05
CA PHE A 74 -3.89 3.20 -6.71
C PHE A 74 -4.13 3.35 -5.21
N THR A 75 -3.21 2.92 -4.36
CA THR A 75 -3.36 2.96 -2.90
C THR A 75 -2.15 3.57 -2.23
N THR A 76 -2.38 4.27 -1.13
CA THR A 76 -1.33 4.88 -0.33
C THR A 76 -1.67 4.75 1.15
N PHE A 77 -0.66 4.71 2.00
CA PHE A 77 -0.86 4.79 3.44
C PHE A 77 -0.92 6.26 3.86
N VAL A 78 -1.99 6.60 4.57
CA VAL A 78 -2.15 7.90 5.20
C VAL A 78 -1.93 7.70 6.69
N GLY A 79 -0.83 8.25 7.21
CA GLY A 79 -0.62 8.36 8.65
C GLY A 79 -1.43 9.54 9.17
N VAL A 80 -2.41 9.29 10.03
CA VAL A 80 -3.15 10.34 10.72
C VAL A 80 -2.56 10.46 12.12
N GLU A 81 -1.97 11.62 12.41
CA GLU A 81 -1.61 11.98 13.76
C GLU A 81 -2.90 12.27 14.53
N GLN A 82 -3.16 11.50 15.58
CA GLN A 82 -4.29 11.79 16.48
C GLN A 82 -3.88 12.98 17.33
N ASP A 83 -4.51 14.13 17.07
CA ASP A 83 -4.36 15.29 17.94
C ASP A 83 -5.25 15.08 19.19
N PRO A 84 -4.67 14.86 20.38
CA PRO A 84 -5.45 14.65 21.60
C PRO A 84 -6.24 15.90 22.02
N GLN A 85 -5.99 17.08 21.44
CA GLN A 85 -6.76 18.29 21.74
C GLN A 85 -8.12 18.33 21.02
N LEU A 86 -8.33 17.49 19.99
CA LEU A 86 -9.61 17.38 19.29
C LEU A 86 -10.64 16.49 20.02
N GLU A 87 -10.22 15.64 20.98
CA GLU A 87 -11.14 14.84 21.81
C GLU A 87 -11.83 15.66 22.92
N LEU A 88 -11.39 16.89 23.20
CA LEU A 88 -12.01 17.76 24.21
C LEU A 88 -13.14 18.66 23.66
N CYS A 89 -13.50 18.50 22.39
CA CYS A 89 -14.50 19.33 21.69
C CYS A 89 -15.73 18.54 21.17
N LEU A 90 -15.91 17.29 21.58
CA LEU A 90 -17.12 16.48 21.35
C LEU A 90 -17.76 16.09 22.68
#